data_AF-A0A970XA02-F1
#
_entry.id   AF-A0A970XA02-F1
#
_cell.length_a   1.000
_cell.length_b   1.000
_cell.length_c   1.000
_cell.angle_alpha   90.00
_cell.angle_beta   90.00
_cell.angle_gamma   90.00
#
_symmetry.space_group_name_H-M   'P 1'
#
loop_
_entity.id
_entity.type
_entity.pdbx_description
1 polymer ?
#
loop_
_entity_poly.entity_id
_entity_poly.type
_entity_poly.pdbx_seq_one_letter_code
_entity_poly.pdbx_strand_id
1 'polypeptide(L)'
;MAADRLRDLIDLVVASLDEPADGPALAARAHFSRDHLDRLLAAATGESPVALRRRLLLERAAWQLRAGAAPGEVAAAAGYGSAASFSRAFARAHGMPPARFATSGAPVRLAAPNGIHFHPPAGLLLPAGAGAGDRRGDLTERLVAHHVARVRELLEIAAKIDPEQLSRPLRPGFVVNEFEGEEADAATIAERLVYTLEVWAAAIEGRPTPEPGAGPPLARIDAAGRDLARIARRVRDTGAWEDSFVDALCEPPQSFTYGGVLAHILAAGPVRAETLAGLLRELGARVPFRDPAA
;
A
#
# COMPACT_ATOMS: atom_id res chain seq x y z
N MET A 1 4.07 -3.41 -17.83
CA MET A 1 4.84 -3.18 -19.06
C MET A 1 5.53 -1.81 -19.11
N ALA A 2 4.84 -0.66 -19.18
CA ALA A 2 5.54 0.67 -19.16
C ALA A 2 5.88 1.15 -17.73
N ALA A 3 4.97 0.90 -16.78
CA ALA A 3 5.14 1.14 -15.34
C ALA A 3 6.37 0.44 -14.74
N ASP A 4 6.55 -0.84 -15.09
CA ASP A 4 7.66 -1.66 -14.59
C ASP A 4 9.01 -1.11 -15.09
N ARG A 5 9.07 -0.61 -16.33
CA ARG A 5 10.31 -0.04 -16.89
C ARG A 5 10.78 1.22 -16.16
N LEU A 6 9.87 2.12 -15.75
CA LEU A 6 10.27 3.32 -15.01
C LEU A 6 10.76 2.94 -13.60
N ARG A 7 10.13 1.95 -12.96
CA ARG A 7 10.61 1.39 -11.69
C ARG A 7 12.00 0.78 -11.83
N ASP A 8 12.22 -0.07 -12.84
CA ASP A 8 13.54 -0.67 -13.12
C ASP A 8 14.61 0.42 -13.34
N LEU A 9 14.26 1.48 -14.06
CA LEU A 9 15.14 2.62 -14.31
C LEU A 9 15.46 3.41 -13.04
N ILE A 10 14.48 3.59 -12.15
CA ILE A 10 14.65 4.26 -10.85
C ILE A 10 15.48 3.38 -9.91
N ASP A 11 15.28 2.07 -9.88
CA ASP A 11 16.05 1.14 -9.05
C ASP A 11 17.53 1.17 -9.43
N LEU A 12 17.86 1.33 -10.71
CA LEU A 12 19.23 1.58 -11.16
C LEU A 12 19.79 2.89 -10.60
N VAL A 13 19.00 3.97 -10.57
CA VAL A 13 19.42 5.24 -9.97
C VAL A 13 19.66 5.07 -8.47
N VAL A 14 18.76 4.37 -7.75
CA VAL A 14 18.91 4.08 -6.32
C VAL A 14 20.19 3.28 -6.04
N ALA A 15 20.40 2.18 -6.77
CA ALA A 15 21.61 1.36 -6.62
C ALA A 15 22.89 2.17 -6.88
N SER A 16 22.83 3.15 -7.80
CA SER A 16 23.97 4.03 -8.10
C SER A 16 24.26 5.08 -7.02
N LEU A 17 23.37 5.33 -6.05
CA LEU A 17 23.58 6.34 -5.00
C LEU A 17 24.64 5.89 -3.97
N ASP A 18 24.82 4.58 -3.80
CA ASP A 18 25.75 3.99 -2.83
C ASP A 18 27.05 3.49 -3.47
N GLU A 19 27.08 3.33 -4.79
CA GLU A 19 28.29 2.97 -5.54
C GLU A 19 28.93 4.20 -6.23
N PRO A 20 30.27 4.36 -6.18
CA PRO A 20 30.97 5.35 -6.99
C PRO A 20 30.83 4.95 -8.46
N ALA A 21 29.88 5.60 -9.14
CA ALA A 21 29.38 5.26 -10.46
C ALA A 21 30.42 4.76 -11.48
N ASP A 22 30.29 3.50 -11.90
CA ASP A 22 30.67 3.08 -13.24
C ASP A 22 29.39 3.01 -14.09
N GLY A 23 29.06 4.11 -14.77
CA GLY A 23 27.90 4.19 -15.67
C GLY A 23 27.76 3.03 -16.68
N PRO A 24 28.86 2.47 -17.22
CA PRO A 24 28.88 1.21 -17.97
C PRO A 24 28.28 0.00 -17.24
N ALA A 25 28.60 -0.21 -15.95
CA ALA A 25 28.08 -1.32 -15.15
C ALA A 25 26.57 -1.21 -14.90
N LEU A 26 26.08 0.02 -14.72
CA LEU A 26 24.65 0.29 -14.56
C LEU A 26 23.86 0.02 -15.86
N ALA A 27 24.42 0.38 -17.01
CA ALA A 27 23.83 0.18 -18.33
C ALA A 27 23.79 -1.31 -18.74
N ALA A 28 24.85 -2.06 -18.42
CA ALA A 28 24.92 -3.49 -18.65
C ALA A 28 23.85 -4.28 -17.89
N ARG A 29 23.52 -3.87 -16.65
CA ARG A 29 22.45 -4.45 -15.82
C ARG A 29 21.04 -4.22 -16.40
N ALA A 30 20.87 -3.22 -17.25
CA ALA A 30 19.60 -2.86 -17.88
C ALA A 30 19.45 -3.38 -19.32
N HIS A 31 20.45 -4.11 -19.84
CA HIS A 31 20.54 -4.54 -21.25
C HIS A 31 20.47 -3.40 -22.29
N PHE A 32 20.86 -2.17 -21.92
CA PHE A 32 20.88 -1.03 -22.82
C PHE A 32 22.29 -0.46 -22.99
N SER A 33 22.55 0.20 -24.12
CA SER A 33 23.72 1.08 -24.21
C SER A 33 23.52 2.31 -23.30
N ARG A 34 24.61 2.82 -22.73
CA ARG A 34 24.61 3.99 -21.83
C ARG A 34 23.84 5.18 -22.42
N ASP A 35 24.08 5.50 -23.69
CA ASP A 35 23.44 6.63 -24.36
C ASP A 35 21.94 6.41 -24.64
N HIS A 36 21.49 5.17 -24.73
CA HIS A 36 20.07 4.85 -24.84
C HIS A 36 19.39 4.96 -23.46
N LEU A 37 20.04 4.46 -22.41
CA LEU A 37 19.57 4.58 -21.04
C LEU A 37 19.46 6.04 -20.59
N ASP A 38 20.48 6.86 -20.88
CA ASP A 38 20.49 8.28 -20.53
C ASP A 38 19.35 9.05 -21.20
N ARG A 39 19.06 8.73 -22.47
CA ARG A 39 17.94 9.32 -23.22
C ARG A 39 16.59 8.88 -22.68
N LEU A 40 16.43 7.60 -22.33
CA LEU A 40 15.19 7.08 -21.76
C LEU A 40 14.90 7.70 -20.39
N LEU A 41 15.91 7.79 -19.52
CA LEU A 41 15.78 8.42 -18.20
C LEU A 41 15.49 9.92 -18.31
N ALA A 42 16.18 10.63 -19.20
CA ALA A 42 15.92 12.05 -19.43
C ALA A 42 14.51 12.30 -20.00
N ALA A 43 14.07 11.46 -20.95
CA ALA A 43 12.72 11.55 -21.49
C ALA A 43 11.64 11.22 -20.45
N ALA A 44 11.88 10.26 -19.56
CA ALA A 44 10.92 9.84 -18.56
C ALA A 44 10.86 10.78 -17.33
N THR A 45 11.99 11.37 -16.95
CA THR A 45 12.12 12.15 -15.70
C THR A 45 12.36 13.64 -15.93
N GLY A 46 12.54 14.10 -17.16
CA GLY A 46 12.88 15.51 -17.46
C GLY A 46 14.24 15.96 -16.90
N GLU A 47 15.04 15.06 -16.31
CA GLU A 47 16.38 15.32 -15.78
C GLU A 47 17.37 14.32 -16.37
N SER A 48 18.59 14.75 -16.67
CA SER A 48 19.65 13.80 -17.02
C SER A 48 19.98 12.92 -15.80
N PRO A 49 20.40 11.65 -16.00
CA PRO A 49 20.72 10.75 -14.87
C PRO A 49 21.75 11.33 -13.90
N VAL A 50 22.75 12.05 -14.43
CA VAL A 50 23.77 12.72 -13.62
C VAL A 50 23.18 13.86 -12.79
N ALA A 51 22.27 14.65 -13.37
CA ALA A 51 21.60 15.74 -12.66
C ALA A 51 20.68 15.19 -11.55
N LEU A 52 19.88 14.18 -11.86
CA LEU A 52 19.00 13.49 -10.92
C LEU A 52 19.80 12.89 -9.76
N ARG A 53 20.82 12.09 -10.04
CA ARG A 53 21.69 11.48 -9.02
C ARG A 53 22.33 12.54 -8.13
N ARG A 54 22.88 13.60 -8.72
CA ARG A 54 23.52 14.69 -7.97
C ARG A 54 22.52 15.40 -7.06
N ARG A 55 21.31 15.66 -7.53
CA ARG A 55 20.25 16.30 -6.73
C ARG A 55 19.86 15.41 -5.56
N LEU A 56 19.58 14.13 -5.79
CA LEU A 56 19.23 13.16 -4.75
C LEU A 56 20.33 13.01 -3.69
N LEU A 57 21.60 12.98 -4.09
CA LEU A 57 22.74 12.94 -3.16
C LEU A 57 22.85 14.21 -2.31
N LEU A 58 22.52 15.38 -2.87
CA LEU A 58 22.50 16.64 -2.11
C LEU A 58 21.32 16.69 -1.13
N GLU A 59 20.15 16.18 -1.51
CA GLU A 59 19.01 16.02 -0.58
C GLU A 59 19.36 15.03 0.55
N ARG A 60 20.01 13.90 0.24
CA ARG A 60 20.54 12.96 1.25
C ARG A 60 21.52 13.65 2.20
N ALA A 61 22.47 14.39 1.64
CA ALA A 61 23.45 15.14 2.41
C ALA A 61 22.80 16.18 3.34
N ALA A 62 21.78 16.90 2.85
CA ALA A 62 21.01 17.87 3.62
C ALA A 62 20.32 17.20 4.82
N TRP A 63 19.72 16.02 4.63
CA TRP A 63 19.13 15.24 5.72
C TRP A 63 20.18 14.78 6.74
N GLN A 64 21.32 14.23 6.29
CA GLN A 64 22.40 13.78 7.17
C GLN A 64 23.01 14.91 8.00
N LEU A 65 23.24 16.08 7.39
CA LEU A 65 23.73 17.27 8.09
C LEU A 65 22.77 17.72 9.19
N ARG A 66 21.46 17.68 8.93
CA ARG A 66 20.44 18.00 9.95
C ARG A 66 20.39 16.96 11.06
N ALA A 67 20.68 15.71 10.75
CA ALA A 67 20.81 14.64 11.74
C ALA A 67 22.14 14.69 12.53
N GLY A 68 23.01 15.68 12.27
CA GLY A 68 24.25 15.90 13.01
C GLY A 68 25.49 15.20 12.44
N ALA A 69 25.41 14.63 11.23
CA ALA A 69 26.56 14.00 10.59
C ALA A 69 27.66 15.03 10.26
N ALA A 70 28.92 14.60 10.31
CA ALA A 70 30.04 15.48 10.06
C ALA A 70 30.10 15.89 8.56
N PRO A 71 30.32 17.18 8.22
CA PRO A 71 30.34 17.63 6.82
C PRO A 71 31.36 16.89 5.93
N GLY A 72 32.45 16.37 6.48
CA GLY A 72 33.44 15.58 5.75
C GLY A 72 32.91 14.20 5.35
N GLU A 73 32.23 13.50 6.26
CA GLU A 73 31.61 12.20 6.00
C GLU A 73 30.49 12.33 4.97
N VAL A 74 29.66 13.36 5.13
CA VAL A 74 28.57 13.67 4.19
C VAL A 74 29.12 14.01 2.79
N ALA A 75 30.23 14.76 2.71
CA ALA A 75 30.85 15.09 1.43
C ALA A 75 31.34 13.83 0.69
N ALA A 76 31.99 12.90 1.40
CA ALA A 76 32.46 11.64 0.85
C ALA A 76 31.29 10.76 0.39
N ALA A 77 30.24 10.61 1.22
CA ALA A 77 29.04 9.85 0.90
C ALA A 77 28.24 10.45 -0.28
N ALA A 78 28.35 11.77 -0.51
CA ALA A 78 27.76 12.43 -1.67
C ALA A 78 28.65 12.39 -2.93
N GLY A 79 29.79 11.69 -2.89
CA GLY A 79 30.70 11.50 -4.03
C GLY A 79 31.61 12.69 -4.34
N TYR A 80 31.87 13.58 -3.38
CA TYR A 80 32.75 14.74 -3.57
C TYR A 80 34.15 14.47 -3.03
N GLY A 81 35.18 14.68 -3.85
CA GLY A 81 36.58 14.46 -3.47
C GLY A 81 37.15 15.47 -2.46
N SER A 82 36.39 16.51 -2.07
CA SER A 82 36.78 17.43 -0.99
C SER A 82 35.57 18.14 -0.38
N ALA A 83 35.66 18.48 0.91
CA ALA A 83 34.65 19.28 1.61
C ALA A 83 34.41 20.66 0.97
N ALA A 84 35.44 21.27 0.39
CA ALA A 84 35.32 22.54 -0.32
C ALA A 84 34.49 22.41 -1.61
N SER A 85 34.68 21.35 -2.38
CA SER A 85 33.89 21.08 -3.60
C SER A 85 32.42 20.78 -3.26
N PHE A 86 32.19 19.98 -2.22
CA PHE A 86 30.86 19.71 -1.67
C PHE A 86 30.18 21.00 -1.21
N SER A 87 30.86 21.82 -0.39
CA SER A 87 30.28 23.05 0.17
C SER A 87 29.83 24.03 -0.92
N ARG A 88 30.61 24.17 -2.01
CA ARG A 88 30.20 24.99 -3.17
C ARG A 88 28.99 24.41 -3.89
N ALA A 89 28.97 23.09 -4.09
CA ALA A 89 27.84 22.43 -4.76
C ALA A 89 26.57 22.49 -3.92
N PHE A 90 26.68 22.26 -2.61
CA PHE A 90 25.60 22.33 -1.64
C PHE A 90 25.03 23.74 -1.55
N ALA A 91 25.90 24.76 -1.40
CA ALA A 91 25.45 26.15 -1.33
C ALA A 91 24.75 26.63 -2.61
N ARG A 92 25.18 26.16 -3.78
CA ARG A 92 24.47 26.45 -5.05
C ARG A 92 23.08 25.82 -5.08
N ALA A 93 22.90 24.65 -4.49
CA ALA A 93 21.62 23.93 -4.52
C ALA A 93 20.66 24.44 -3.44
N HIS A 94 21.11 24.57 -2.20
CA HIS A 94 20.29 24.93 -1.04
C HIS A 94 20.33 26.42 -0.68
N GLY A 95 21.09 27.24 -1.43
CA GLY A 95 21.25 28.67 -1.18
C GLY A 95 22.10 29.02 0.04
N MET A 96 22.65 28.04 0.78
CA MET A 96 23.50 28.29 1.95
C MET A 96 24.53 27.17 2.22
N PRO A 97 25.63 27.45 2.94
CA PRO A 97 26.65 26.44 3.24
C PRO A 97 26.15 25.32 4.17
N PRO A 98 26.77 24.12 4.13
CA PRO A 98 26.38 22.94 4.93
C PRO A 98 26.19 23.21 6.43
N ALA A 99 27.14 23.89 7.07
CA ALA A 99 27.09 24.15 8.51
C ALA A 99 25.91 25.04 8.91
N ARG A 100 25.56 26.03 8.06
CA ARG A 100 24.39 26.88 8.28
C ARG A 100 23.09 26.12 8.00
N PHE A 101 23.09 25.23 7.00
CA PHE A 101 21.93 24.42 6.69
C PHE A 101 21.55 23.46 7.83
N ALA A 102 22.56 22.84 8.46
CA ALA A 102 22.38 21.87 9.55
C ALA A 102 21.50 22.39 10.69
N THR A 103 21.62 23.67 11.03
CA THR A 103 20.85 24.35 12.08
C THR A 103 19.67 25.17 11.56
N SER A 104 19.43 25.16 10.24
CA SER A 104 18.32 25.90 9.62
C SER A 104 17.02 25.08 9.57
N GLY A 105 15.89 25.76 9.36
CA GLY A 105 14.60 25.16 9.03
C GLY A 105 14.35 24.93 7.53
N ALA A 106 15.35 25.14 6.67
CA ALA A 106 15.17 25.07 5.21
C ALA A 106 14.72 23.66 4.75
N PRO A 107 13.96 23.51 3.67
CA PRO A 107 13.58 22.18 3.19
C PRO A 107 14.80 21.38 2.74
N VAL A 108 14.81 20.08 3.07
CA VAL A 108 15.80 19.10 2.58
C VAL A 108 15.61 18.84 1.09
N ARG A 109 14.37 18.89 0.60
CA ARG A 109 14.05 18.64 -0.81
C ARG A 109 14.40 19.85 -1.67
N LEU A 110 15.04 19.60 -2.80
CA LEU A 110 15.34 20.61 -3.82
C LEU A 110 14.18 20.68 -4.82
N ALA A 111 14.10 21.76 -5.60
CA ALA A 111 13.14 21.81 -6.71
C ALA A 111 13.46 20.70 -7.73
N ALA A 112 12.44 19.95 -8.15
CA ALA A 112 12.58 18.83 -9.07
C ALA A 112 11.45 18.83 -10.11
N PRO A 113 11.74 18.82 -11.42
CA PRO A 113 10.71 18.76 -12.47
C PRO A 113 9.93 17.43 -12.51
N ASN A 114 10.45 16.36 -11.89
CA ASN A 114 9.80 15.03 -11.85
C ASN A 114 9.16 14.68 -10.51
N GLY A 115 9.28 15.51 -9.47
CA GLY A 115 8.80 15.16 -8.13
C GLY A 115 9.46 13.92 -7.50
N ILE A 116 10.55 13.40 -8.09
CA ILE A 116 11.35 12.32 -7.52
C ILE A 116 12.31 12.95 -6.52
N HIS A 117 12.25 12.52 -5.26
CA HIS A 117 13.09 13.06 -4.18
C HIS A 117 13.73 11.94 -3.36
N PHE A 118 14.80 12.27 -2.66
CA PHE A 118 15.31 11.42 -1.61
C PHE A 118 14.27 11.30 -0.48
N HIS A 119 13.98 10.07 -0.08
CA HIS A 119 13.14 9.77 1.06
C HIS A 119 13.99 9.09 2.13
N PRO A 120 14.29 9.79 3.24
CA PRO A 120 15.05 9.21 4.33
C PRO A 120 14.40 7.92 4.87
N PRO A 121 15.20 6.94 5.35
CA PRO A 121 16.65 7.01 5.47
C PRO A 121 17.43 6.57 4.22
N ALA A 122 16.80 5.83 3.29
CA ALA A 122 17.49 5.24 2.13
C ALA A 122 16.61 5.04 0.88
N GLY A 123 15.39 5.58 0.87
CA GLY A 123 14.44 5.40 -0.22
C GLY A 123 14.37 6.60 -1.17
N LEU A 124 13.51 6.47 -2.19
CA LEU A 124 13.07 7.59 -3.01
C LEU A 124 11.57 7.79 -2.84
N LEU A 125 11.16 9.05 -2.79
CA LEU A 125 9.78 9.46 -3.01
C LEU A 125 9.56 9.55 -4.51
N LEU A 126 8.56 8.85 -5.04
CA LEU A 126 8.12 8.95 -6.43
C LEU A 126 6.79 9.71 -6.48
N PRO A 127 6.57 10.58 -7.48
CA PRO A 127 5.28 11.24 -7.64
C PRO A 127 4.19 10.21 -7.97
N ALA A 128 2.94 10.55 -7.64
CA ALA A 128 1.78 9.80 -8.11
C ALA A 128 1.81 9.73 -9.65
N GLY A 129 1.98 8.52 -10.21
CA GLY A 129 2.02 8.28 -11.66
C GLY A 129 3.37 7.87 -12.26
N ALA A 130 4.50 7.98 -11.55
CA ALA A 130 5.83 7.57 -12.05
C ALA A 130 6.08 6.04 -12.07
N GLY A 131 5.06 5.26 -12.42
CA GLY A 131 5.08 3.79 -12.37
C GLY A 131 3.71 3.15 -12.18
N ALA A 132 2.64 3.95 -12.19
CA ALA A 132 1.27 3.46 -12.18
C ALA A 132 0.51 4.26 -13.23
N GLY A 133 0.52 3.77 -14.48
CA GLY A 133 -0.42 4.29 -15.45
C GLY A 133 -1.82 4.03 -14.92
N ASP A 134 -2.56 5.08 -14.59
CA ASP A 134 -4.00 5.09 -14.27
C ASP A 134 -4.54 3.83 -13.54
N ARG A 135 -3.75 3.29 -12.62
CA ARG A 135 -4.07 2.02 -11.97
C ARG A 135 -4.20 2.24 -10.49
N ARG A 136 -5.47 2.20 -10.12
CA ARG A 136 -6.08 1.73 -8.86
C ARG A 136 -6.87 2.88 -8.26
N GLY A 137 -8.16 2.64 -8.07
CA GLY A 137 -9.11 3.59 -7.52
C GLY A 137 -8.68 4.16 -6.17
N ASP A 138 -9.51 5.06 -5.65
CA ASP A 138 -9.36 5.64 -4.31
C ASP A 138 -8.98 4.59 -3.24
N LEU A 139 -8.32 5.02 -2.17
CA LEU A 139 -7.87 4.16 -1.07
C LEU A 139 -8.99 3.23 -0.59
N THR A 140 -10.23 3.73 -0.52
CA THR A 140 -11.41 2.93 -0.15
C THR A 140 -11.62 1.74 -1.09
N GLU A 141 -11.57 1.97 -2.40
CA GLU A 141 -11.72 0.88 -3.38
C GLU A 141 -10.60 -0.15 -3.28
N ARG A 142 -9.37 0.31 -3.00
CA ARG A 142 -8.23 -0.59 -2.79
C ARG A 142 -8.41 -1.44 -1.53
N LEU A 143 -8.86 -0.87 -0.43
CA LEU A 143 -9.11 -1.58 0.82
C LEU A 143 -10.21 -2.63 0.62
N VAL A 144 -11.33 -2.26 -0.02
CA VAL A 144 -12.42 -3.18 -0.35
C VAL A 144 -11.91 -4.32 -1.24
N ALA A 145 -11.22 -4.00 -2.33
CA ALA A 145 -10.69 -5.01 -3.25
C ALA A 145 -9.69 -5.95 -2.57
N HIS A 146 -8.80 -5.42 -1.73
CA HIS A 146 -7.84 -6.21 -0.98
C HIS A 146 -8.53 -7.14 0.02
N HIS A 147 -9.50 -6.63 0.78
CA HIS A 147 -10.28 -7.43 1.73
C HIS A 147 -11.02 -8.57 1.03
N VAL A 148 -11.78 -8.27 -0.04
CA VAL A 148 -12.53 -9.28 -0.82
C VAL A 148 -11.59 -10.32 -1.42
N ALA A 149 -10.47 -9.90 -2.02
CA ALA A 149 -9.51 -10.82 -2.61
C ALA A 149 -8.88 -11.74 -1.55
N ARG A 150 -8.60 -11.22 -0.35
CA ARG A 150 -8.06 -12.01 0.76
C ARG A 150 -9.07 -13.03 1.26
N VAL A 151 -10.31 -12.62 1.50
CA VAL A 151 -11.39 -13.54 1.93
C VAL A 151 -11.61 -14.62 0.88
N ARG A 152 -11.67 -14.26 -0.40
CA ARG A 152 -11.81 -15.21 -1.49
C ARG A 152 -10.67 -16.25 -1.52
N GLU A 153 -9.41 -15.83 -1.40
CA GLU A 153 -8.25 -16.74 -1.35
C GLU A 153 -8.37 -17.75 -0.19
N LEU A 154 -8.81 -17.28 0.99
CA LEU A 154 -9.01 -18.15 2.15
C LEU A 154 -10.16 -19.13 1.94
N LEU A 155 -11.26 -18.71 1.31
CA LEU A 155 -12.37 -19.59 0.95
C LEU A 155 -11.96 -20.64 -0.09
N GLU A 156 -11.12 -20.28 -1.07
CA GLU A 156 -10.55 -21.23 -2.05
C GLU A 156 -9.64 -22.27 -1.39
N ILE A 157 -8.95 -21.91 -0.31
CA ILE A 157 -8.14 -22.84 0.49
C ILE A 157 -9.04 -23.71 1.36
N ALA A 158 -10.01 -23.11 2.07
CA ALA A 158 -10.96 -23.82 2.92
C ALA A 158 -11.76 -24.87 2.14
N ALA A 159 -12.16 -24.58 0.89
CA ALA A 159 -12.87 -25.51 0.03
C ALA A 159 -12.10 -26.82 -0.29
N LYS A 160 -10.81 -26.90 0.05
CA LYS A 160 -9.96 -28.10 -0.12
C LYS A 160 -9.78 -28.90 1.17
N ILE A 161 -10.33 -28.42 2.29
CA ILE A 161 -10.27 -29.07 3.59
C ILE A 161 -11.60 -29.77 3.85
N ASP A 162 -11.56 -30.89 4.56
CA ASP A 162 -12.76 -31.63 4.95
C ASP A 162 -13.69 -30.72 5.80
N PRO A 163 -15.00 -30.63 5.49
CA PRO A 163 -15.96 -29.87 6.28
C PRO A 163 -15.98 -30.23 7.77
N GLU A 164 -15.79 -31.49 8.15
CA GLU A 164 -15.74 -31.90 9.55
C GLU A 164 -14.51 -31.31 10.27
N GLN A 165 -13.39 -31.16 9.56
CA GLN A 165 -12.20 -30.51 10.10
C GLN A 165 -12.39 -29.00 10.26
N LEU A 166 -13.08 -28.36 9.30
CA LEU A 166 -13.39 -26.92 9.37
C LEU A 166 -14.32 -26.57 10.54
N SER A 167 -15.22 -27.48 10.91
CA SER A 167 -16.14 -27.33 12.04
C SER A 167 -15.53 -27.74 13.40
N ARG A 168 -14.24 -28.05 13.45
CA ARG A 168 -13.57 -28.36 14.73
C ARG A 168 -13.39 -27.06 15.55
N PRO A 169 -13.85 -27.00 16.82
CA PRO A 169 -13.80 -25.80 17.65
C PRO A 169 -12.37 -25.51 18.14
N LEU A 170 -11.56 -24.90 17.26
CA LEU A 170 -10.15 -24.62 17.50
C LEU A 170 -9.91 -23.29 18.21
N ARG A 171 -10.93 -22.45 18.35
CA ARG A 171 -10.89 -21.13 18.99
C ARG A 171 -12.09 -20.92 19.90
N PRO A 172 -12.34 -21.79 20.90
CA PRO A 172 -13.42 -21.57 21.84
C PRO A 172 -13.26 -20.21 22.56
N GLY A 173 -14.36 -19.49 22.69
CA GLY A 173 -14.45 -18.14 23.25
C GLY A 173 -14.07 -17.01 22.28
N PHE A 174 -13.74 -17.31 21.02
CA PHE A 174 -13.42 -16.26 20.05
C PHE A 174 -14.69 -15.54 19.60
N VAL A 175 -14.74 -14.23 19.86
CA VAL A 175 -15.85 -13.33 19.52
C VAL A 175 -15.25 -12.07 18.92
N VAL A 176 -15.67 -11.70 17.70
CA VAL A 176 -15.26 -10.42 17.09
C VAL A 176 -16.27 -9.32 17.43
N ASN A 177 -17.56 -9.65 17.35
CA ASN A 177 -18.67 -8.75 17.61
C ASN A 177 -19.64 -9.44 18.58
N GLU A 178 -19.89 -8.83 19.75
CA GLU A 178 -20.73 -9.43 20.80
C GLU A 178 -22.13 -9.85 20.32
N PHE A 179 -22.71 -9.06 19.41
CA PHE A 179 -24.03 -9.33 18.86
C PHE A 179 -24.09 -10.48 17.83
N GLU A 180 -22.97 -10.85 17.21
CA GLU A 180 -22.90 -11.98 16.27
C GLU A 180 -22.62 -13.31 16.98
N GLY A 181 -22.16 -13.25 18.24
CA GLY A 181 -21.85 -14.40 19.07
C GLY A 181 -20.48 -15.02 18.79
N GLU A 182 -20.30 -16.23 19.31
CA GLU A 182 -19.05 -16.98 19.23
C GLU A 182 -18.76 -17.53 17.82
N GLU A 183 -17.48 -17.51 17.43
CA GLU A 183 -16.96 -17.99 16.16
C GLU A 183 -15.82 -19.00 16.42
N ALA A 184 -16.17 -20.15 16.99
CA ALA A 184 -15.19 -21.09 17.56
C ALA A 184 -14.37 -21.89 16.53
N ASP A 185 -14.78 -21.91 15.27
CA ASP A 185 -14.23 -22.78 14.23
C ASP A 185 -14.09 -22.08 12.86
N ALA A 186 -13.37 -22.72 11.94
CA ALA A 186 -13.04 -22.15 10.64
C ALA A 186 -14.28 -22.03 9.74
N ALA A 187 -15.22 -22.97 9.83
CA ALA A 187 -16.46 -22.96 9.06
C ALA A 187 -17.33 -21.73 9.43
N THR A 188 -17.48 -21.47 10.72
CA THR A 188 -18.26 -20.34 11.25
C THR A 188 -17.62 -19.01 10.85
N ILE A 189 -16.30 -18.87 11.01
CA ILE A 189 -15.59 -17.63 10.60
C ILE A 189 -15.70 -17.41 9.08
N ALA A 190 -15.57 -18.47 8.27
CA ALA A 190 -15.69 -18.39 6.82
C ALA A 190 -17.09 -17.95 6.37
N GLU A 191 -18.15 -18.50 6.97
CA GLU A 191 -19.52 -18.06 6.71
C GLU A 191 -19.73 -16.61 7.15
N ARG A 192 -19.22 -16.22 8.33
CA ARG A 192 -19.37 -14.86 8.87
C ARG A 192 -18.72 -13.81 7.98
N LEU A 193 -17.52 -14.10 7.46
CA LEU A 193 -16.81 -13.22 6.52
C LEU A 193 -17.63 -12.90 5.27
N VAL A 194 -18.44 -13.85 4.78
CA VAL A 194 -19.30 -13.65 3.61
C VAL A 194 -20.61 -12.99 4.02
N TYR A 195 -21.30 -13.56 5.00
CA TYR A 195 -22.64 -13.16 5.39
C TYR A 195 -22.70 -11.72 5.92
N THR A 196 -21.72 -11.28 6.70
CA THR A 196 -21.65 -9.89 7.17
C THR A 196 -21.61 -8.90 6.00
N LEU A 197 -20.91 -9.20 4.90
CA LEU A 197 -20.88 -8.34 3.72
C LEU A 197 -22.22 -8.32 2.98
N GLU A 198 -22.89 -9.48 2.87
CA GLU A 198 -24.20 -9.58 2.23
C GLU A 198 -25.26 -8.79 3.00
N VAL A 199 -25.27 -8.88 4.34
CA VAL A 199 -26.19 -8.15 5.21
C VAL A 199 -25.99 -6.64 5.06
N TRP A 200 -24.75 -6.15 5.16
CA TRP A 200 -24.49 -4.72 5.01
C TRP A 200 -24.79 -4.19 3.61
N ALA A 201 -24.48 -4.97 2.56
CA ALA A 201 -24.84 -4.61 1.20
C ALA A 201 -26.36 -4.54 1.01
N ALA A 202 -27.10 -5.50 1.57
CA ALA A 202 -28.56 -5.48 1.50
C ALA A 202 -29.15 -4.29 2.25
N ALA A 203 -28.68 -4.02 3.47
CA ALA A 203 -29.15 -2.89 4.30
C ALA A 203 -28.92 -1.54 3.61
N ILE A 204 -27.73 -1.30 3.08
CA ILE A 204 -27.36 -0.06 2.37
C ILE A 204 -28.18 0.15 1.08
N GLU A 205 -28.59 -0.94 0.44
CA GLU A 205 -29.34 -0.89 -0.82
C GLU A 205 -30.85 -1.00 -0.64
N GLY A 206 -31.34 -1.19 0.60
CA GLY A 206 -32.76 -1.40 0.87
C GLY A 206 -33.30 -2.72 0.32
N ARG A 207 -32.46 -3.76 0.26
CA ARG A 207 -32.85 -5.13 -0.13
C ARG A 207 -33.27 -5.96 1.09
N PRO A 208 -34.05 -7.04 0.90
CA PRO A 208 -34.34 -7.98 1.98
C PRO A 208 -33.06 -8.60 2.56
N THR A 209 -33.10 -8.99 3.83
CA THR A 209 -32.01 -9.71 4.50
C THR A 209 -31.69 -10.99 3.72
N PRO A 210 -30.42 -11.24 3.38
CA PRO A 210 -30.02 -12.48 2.76
C PRO A 210 -30.24 -13.66 3.70
N GLU A 211 -30.50 -14.85 3.15
CA GLU A 211 -30.53 -16.10 3.91
C GLU A 211 -29.09 -16.60 4.13
N PRO A 212 -28.70 -16.96 5.38
CA PRO A 212 -27.39 -17.55 5.64
C PRO A 212 -27.14 -18.83 4.83
N GLY A 213 -25.92 -19.05 4.35
CA GLY A 213 -25.58 -20.26 3.61
C GLY A 213 -26.26 -20.44 2.24
N ALA A 214 -26.93 -19.41 1.69
CA ALA A 214 -27.68 -19.50 0.44
C ALA A 214 -26.79 -19.57 -0.82
N GLY A 215 -26.09 -20.68 -0.99
CA GLY A 215 -25.28 -21.00 -2.17
C GLY A 215 -23.78 -21.07 -1.91
N PRO A 216 -22.98 -21.31 -2.97
CA PRO A 216 -21.54 -21.52 -2.85
C PRO A 216 -20.81 -20.27 -2.29
N PRO A 217 -19.97 -20.40 -1.25
CA PRO A 217 -19.29 -19.26 -0.61
C PRO A 217 -18.50 -18.37 -1.58
N LEU A 218 -17.84 -18.97 -2.59
CA LEU A 218 -17.07 -18.22 -3.60
C LEU A 218 -17.94 -17.34 -4.50
N ALA A 219 -19.14 -17.79 -4.86
CA ALA A 219 -20.06 -16.98 -5.67
C ALA A 219 -20.64 -15.83 -4.85
N ARG A 220 -20.92 -16.10 -3.57
CA ARG A 220 -21.45 -15.14 -2.60
C ARG A 220 -20.46 -14.01 -2.31
N ILE A 221 -19.19 -14.33 -1.99
CA ILE A 221 -18.16 -13.31 -1.75
C ILE A 221 -17.89 -12.45 -2.99
N ASP A 222 -17.96 -13.02 -4.19
CA ASP A 222 -17.80 -12.26 -5.44
C ASP A 222 -18.95 -11.27 -5.65
N ALA A 223 -20.19 -11.69 -5.36
CA ALA A 223 -21.36 -10.83 -5.47
C ALA A 223 -21.32 -9.71 -4.42
N ALA A 224 -21.15 -10.06 -3.15
CA ALA A 224 -21.05 -9.11 -2.04
C ALA A 224 -19.89 -8.12 -2.24
N GLY A 225 -18.74 -8.60 -2.75
CA GLY A 225 -17.60 -7.75 -3.06
C GLY A 225 -17.86 -6.74 -4.19
N ARG A 226 -18.62 -7.12 -5.24
CA ARG A 226 -19.05 -6.19 -6.29
C ARG A 226 -19.99 -5.13 -5.74
N ASP A 227 -20.93 -5.52 -4.88
CA ASP A 227 -21.87 -4.61 -4.23
C ASP A 227 -21.14 -3.61 -3.34
N LEU A 228 -20.25 -4.09 -2.47
CA LEU A 228 -19.46 -3.23 -1.58
C LEU A 228 -18.59 -2.24 -2.35
N ALA A 229 -17.95 -2.68 -3.44
CA ALA A 229 -17.15 -1.80 -4.28
C ALA A 229 -18.00 -0.71 -4.97
N ARG A 230 -19.22 -1.07 -5.40
CA ARG A 230 -20.18 -0.13 -5.98
C ARG A 230 -20.68 0.88 -4.95
N ILE A 231 -20.99 0.43 -3.74
CA ILE A 231 -21.37 1.27 -2.59
C ILE A 231 -20.24 2.25 -2.25
N ALA A 232 -19.02 1.75 -2.07
CA ALA A 232 -17.86 2.58 -1.72
C ALA A 232 -17.59 3.67 -2.77
N ARG A 233 -17.69 3.34 -4.06
CA ARG A 233 -17.60 4.32 -5.15
C ARG A 233 -18.69 5.38 -5.07
N ARG A 234 -19.95 4.95 -4.90
CA ARG A 234 -21.09 5.88 -4.80
C ARG A 234 -20.88 6.86 -3.65
N VAL A 235 -20.59 6.36 -2.45
CA VAL A 235 -20.40 7.18 -1.24
C VAL A 235 -19.26 8.19 -1.44
N ARG A 236 -18.15 7.76 -2.04
CA ARG A 236 -17.05 8.66 -2.39
C ARG A 236 -17.48 9.74 -3.37
N ASP A 237 -18.07 9.33 -4.50
CA ASP A 237 -18.38 10.22 -5.62
C ASP A 237 -19.42 11.28 -5.23
N THR A 238 -20.29 10.97 -4.26
CA THR A 238 -21.28 11.91 -3.71
C THR A 238 -20.84 12.59 -2.42
N GLY A 239 -19.69 12.23 -1.84
CA GLY A 239 -19.24 12.74 -0.54
C GLY A 239 -20.12 12.36 0.65
N ALA A 240 -20.91 11.28 0.54
CA ALA A 240 -21.96 10.89 1.48
C ALA A 240 -21.46 10.12 2.71
N TRP A 241 -20.22 10.34 3.15
CA TRP A 241 -19.60 9.53 4.22
C TRP A 241 -20.36 9.61 5.55
N GLU A 242 -20.91 10.79 5.85
CA GLU A 242 -21.66 11.07 7.08
C GLU A 242 -23.17 10.91 6.92
N ASP A 243 -23.64 10.63 5.70
CA ASP A 243 -25.06 10.35 5.46
C ASP A 243 -25.43 9.05 6.18
N SER A 244 -26.58 9.08 6.86
CA SER A 244 -27.08 7.96 7.64
C SER A 244 -28.23 7.25 6.95
N PHE A 245 -28.30 5.94 7.14
CA PHE A 245 -29.49 5.14 6.84
C PHE A 245 -29.96 4.45 8.12
N VAL A 246 -31.26 4.19 8.21
CA VAL A 246 -31.85 3.43 9.31
C VAL A 246 -31.93 1.99 8.87
N ASP A 247 -31.20 1.11 9.56
CA ASP A 247 -31.36 -0.32 9.39
C ASP A 247 -32.57 -0.78 10.19
N ALA A 248 -33.68 -0.94 9.47
CA ALA A 248 -34.93 -1.46 10.03
C ALA A 248 -34.86 -2.97 10.33
N LEU A 249 -33.77 -3.66 9.94
CA LEU A 249 -33.54 -5.07 10.24
C LEU A 249 -32.96 -5.28 11.65
N CYS A 250 -32.42 -4.23 12.28
CA CYS A 250 -32.07 -4.25 13.70
C CYS A 250 -33.32 -4.13 14.58
N GLU A 251 -33.31 -4.79 15.74
CA GLU A 251 -34.34 -4.63 16.76
C GLU A 251 -33.72 -4.14 18.09
N PRO A 252 -33.96 -2.88 18.51
CA PRO A 252 -34.72 -1.83 17.80
C PRO A 252 -33.96 -1.30 16.57
N PRO A 253 -34.65 -0.63 15.61
CA PRO A 253 -33.99 -0.04 14.45
C PRO A 253 -32.84 0.89 14.83
N GLN A 254 -31.70 0.74 14.16
CA GLN A 254 -30.48 1.51 14.44
C GLN A 254 -30.10 2.38 13.24
N SER A 255 -29.51 3.54 13.52
CA SER A 255 -29.00 4.45 12.48
C SER A 255 -27.50 4.23 12.31
N PHE A 256 -27.06 4.09 11.06
CA PHE A 256 -25.65 3.92 10.72
C PHE A 256 -25.24 4.90 9.64
N THR A 257 -24.03 5.44 9.71
CA THR A 257 -23.43 6.22 8.62
C THR A 257 -22.81 5.29 7.58
N TYR A 258 -22.83 5.68 6.29
CA TYR A 258 -22.17 4.88 5.26
C TYR A 258 -20.66 4.70 5.53
N GLY A 259 -19.99 5.77 5.95
CA GLY A 259 -18.57 5.74 6.32
C GLY A 259 -18.32 4.83 7.53
N GLY A 260 -19.18 4.88 8.54
CA GLY A 260 -19.09 4.04 9.73
C GLY A 260 -19.21 2.55 9.40
N VAL A 261 -20.16 2.17 8.54
CA VAL A 261 -20.33 0.77 8.10
C VAL A 261 -19.13 0.28 7.29
N LEU A 262 -18.66 1.08 6.33
CA LEU A 262 -17.48 0.74 5.54
C LEU A 262 -16.23 0.58 6.43
N ALA A 263 -16.05 1.48 7.40
CA ALA A 263 -14.96 1.39 8.38
C ALA A 263 -15.09 0.14 9.26
N HIS A 264 -16.30 -0.19 9.73
CA HIS A 264 -16.56 -1.39 10.53
C HIS A 264 -16.20 -2.66 9.76
N ILE A 265 -16.69 -2.79 8.52
CA ILE A 265 -16.38 -3.94 7.65
C ILE A 265 -14.86 -4.08 7.45
N LEU A 266 -14.18 -2.97 7.14
CA LEU A 266 -12.75 -2.96 6.85
C LEU A 266 -11.87 -3.07 8.10
N ALA A 267 -12.43 -2.96 9.30
CA ALA A 267 -11.72 -3.17 10.57
C ALA A 267 -11.96 -4.58 11.15
N ALA A 268 -13.22 -5.05 11.18
CA ALA A 268 -13.59 -6.35 11.72
C ALA A 268 -13.25 -7.50 10.75
N GLY A 269 -13.42 -7.27 9.45
CA GLY A 269 -13.15 -8.26 8.40
C GLY A 269 -11.72 -8.82 8.42
N PRO A 270 -10.67 -7.98 8.50
CA PRO A 270 -9.28 -8.45 8.62
C PRO A 270 -9.01 -9.31 9.85
N VAL A 271 -9.65 -9.01 11.00
CA VAL A 271 -9.52 -9.82 12.21
C VAL A 271 -10.00 -11.26 11.95
N ARG A 272 -11.20 -11.40 11.36
CA ARG A 272 -11.72 -12.72 10.96
C ARG A 272 -10.85 -13.40 9.90
N ALA A 273 -10.42 -12.66 8.88
CA ALA A 273 -9.63 -13.21 7.78
C ALA A 273 -8.29 -13.79 8.27
N GLU A 274 -7.57 -13.08 9.13
CA GLU A 274 -6.27 -13.58 9.62
C GLU A 274 -6.43 -14.65 10.71
N THR A 275 -7.51 -14.63 11.50
CA THR A 275 -7.86 -15.77 12.36
C THR A 275 -8.15 -17.02 11.52
N LEU A 276 -8.94 -16.90 10.46
CA LEU A 276 -9.21 -18.01 9.52
C LEU A 276 -7.91 -18.49 8.87
N ALA A 277 -7.03 -17.60 8.43
CA ALA A 277 -5.72 -17.96 7.89
C ALA A 277 -4.89 -18.77 8.88
N GLY A 278 -4.91 -18.42 10.17
CA GLY A 278 -4.27 -19.19 11.25
C GLY A 278 -4.87 -20.59 11.41
N LEU A 279 -6.19 -20.68 11.47
CA LEU A 279 -6.91 -21.95 11.58
C LEU A 279 -6.65 -22.88 10.40
N LEU A 280 -6.68 -22.37 9.17
CA LEU A 280 -6.40 -23.17 7.98
C LEU A 280 -4.96 -23.72 8.00
N ARG A 281 -3.98 -22.97 8.53
CA ARG A 281 -2.61 -23.47 8.73
C ARG A 281 -2.55 -24.58 9.78
N GLU A 282 -3.29 -24.46 10.89
CA GLU A 282 -3.39 -25.51 11.92
C GLU A 282 -4.04 -26.79 11.39
N LEU A 283 -4.94 -26.66 10.41
CA LEU A 283 -5.55 -27.77 9.68
C LEU A 283 -4.63 -28.32 8.55
N GLY A 284 -3.39 -27.82 8.43
CA GLY A 284 -2.38 -28.32 7.52
C GLY A 284 -2.34 -27.66 6.13
N ALA A 285 -3.14 -26.62 5.89
CA ALA A 285 -3.14 -25.91 4.61
C ALA A 285 -1.99 -24.90 4.49
N ARG A 286 -1.45 -24.76 3.28
CA ARG A 286 -0.49 -23.70 2.96
C ARG A 286 -1.22 -22.40 2.68
N VAL A 287 -1.13 -21.44 3.59
CA VAL A 287 -1.71 -20.10 3.43
C VAL A 287 -0.61 -19.05 3.22
N PRO A 288 -0.46 -18.49 2.00
CA PRO A 288 0.56 -17.48 1.73
C PRO A 288 0.28 -16.19 2.52
N PHE A 289 1.36 -15.55 2.96
CA PHE A 289 1.32 -14.16 3.43
C PHE A 289 1.48 -13.25 2.22
N ARG A 290 0.58 -12.29 2.05
CA ARG A 290 0.70 -11.22 1.06
C ARG A 290 0.92 -9.92 1.80
N ASP A 291 2.02 -9.25 1.49
CA ASP A 291 2.25 -7.89 1.96
C ASP A 291 1.19 -6.97 1.30
N PRO A 292 0.31 -6.29 2.07
CA PRO A 292 -0.66 -5.35 1.52
C PRO A 292 -0.02 -4.15 0.81
N ALA A 293 1.27 -3.88 1.07
CA ALA A 293 2.04 -2.81 0.46
C ALA A 293 2.72 -3.21 -0.87
N ALA A 294 2.78 -4.50 -1.21
CA ALA A 294 3.37 -5.03 -2.44
C ALA A 294 2.34 -5.17 -3.59
#